data_AF-A0A7X6X629-F1
#
_entry.id   AF-A0A7X6X629-F1
#
_cell.length_a   1.000
_cell.length_b   1.000
_cell.length_c   1.000
_cell.angle_alpha   90.00
_cell.angle_beta   90.00
_cell.angle_gamma   90.00
#
_symmetry.space_group_name_H-M   'P 1'
#
loop_
_entity.id
_entity.type
_entity.pdbx_description
1 polymer ?
#
loop_
_entity_poly.entity_id
_entity_poly.type
_entity_poly.pdbx_seq_one_letter_code
_entity_poly.pdbx_strand_id
1 'polypeptide(L)'
;MTKTKSVKKKQRRNVPAYLVDQNGERIPRKYVSDYDIERQMELESNVKEWLAERERLENLAEKTVQSAKYLEALRGTGMAERGNMQITSLDGLKQMEIVTAWRIELDDRATEAKHAMVEYAKKGLEEVKDPSAKQTLLAIIKDTFTPTRSGCLRNAMVVRLLNYNIKAKEWQDACALLRSAMQSIRGKTYLRINVRKSINDDWQMIRLDMNDCLPDLHTQET
;
A
#
# COMPACT_ATOMS: atom_id res chain seq x y z
N MET A 1 52.86 -20.64 0.98
CA MET A 1 52.15 -21.89 1.31
C MET A 1 51.74 -21.86 2.77
N THR A 2 50.55 -21.38 3.09
CA THR A 2 49.99 -21.42 4.44
C THR A 2 48.50 -21.68 4.33
N LYS A 3 48.07 -22.74 5.02
CA LYS A 3 46.80 -23.44 4.85
C LYS A 3 45.66 -22.67 5.54
N THR A 4 44.69 -22.18 4.78
CA THR A 4 43.39 -21.76 5.34
C THR A 4 42.54 -23.01 5.58
N LYS A 5 42.67 -23.63 6.76
CA LYS A 5 41.69 -24.58 7.28
C LYS A 5 40.87 -23.89 8.37
N SER A 6 39.68 -23.42 8.00
CA SER A 6 38.59 -23.23 8.96
C SER A 6 37.30 -23.76 8.34
N VAL A 7 37.25 -25.09 8.16
CA VAL A 7 35.98 -25.79 8.00
C VAL A 7 35.33 -25.75 9.39
N LYS A 8 34.47 -24.76 9.63
CA LYS A 8 33.54 -24.77 10.77
C LYS A 8 32.88 -26.15 10.80
N LYS A 9 33.05 -26.89 11.91
CA LYS A 9 32.31 -28.11 12.21
C LYS A 9 30.81 -27.75 12.16
N LYS A 10 30.16 -27.94 11.00
CA LYS A 10 28.69 -27.88 10.88
C LYS A 10 28.16 -28.90 11.90
N GLN A 11 27.38 -28.43 12.88
CA GLN A 11 26.57 -29.31 13.72
C GLN A 11 25.85 -30.32 12.81
N ARG A 12 25.78 -31.59 13.23
CA ARG A 12 25.07 -32.64 12.49
C ARG A 12 23.61 -32.22 12.35
N ARG A 13 23.26 -31.56 11.23
CA ARG A 13 21.87 -31.20 10.93
C ARG A 13 21.08 -32.48 10.70
N ASN A 14 19.84 -32.53 11.19
CA ASN A 14 18.98 -33.69 11.04
C ASN A 14 18.52 -33.80 9.58
N VAL A 15 19.17 -34.66 8.80
CA VAL A 15 18.86 -34.86 7.39
C VAL A 15 17.69 -35.84 7.26
N PRO A 16 16.61 -35.51 6.53
CA PRO A 16 15.49 -36.42 6.35
C PRO A 16 15.89 -37.68 5.56
N ALA A 17 15.18 -38.79 5.79
CA ALA A 17 15.45 -40.08 5.15
C ALA A 17 15.12 -40.08 3.63
N TYR A 18 14.20 -39.20 3.24
CA TYR A 18 13.79 -38.96 1.86
C TYR A 18 13.66 -37.45 1.63
N LEU A 19 13.91 -37.00 0.41
CA LEU A 19 13.61 -35.65 -0.04
C LEU A 19 12.43 -35.72 -1.01
N VAL A 20 11.65 -34.64 -1.09
CA VAL A 20 10.53 -34.52 -2.02
C VAL A 20 10.97 -33.66 -3.19
N ASP A 21 10.78 -34.15 -4.41
CA ASP A 21 11.09 -33.40 -5.61
C ASP A 21 9.96 -32.44 -6.01
N GLN A 22 10.16 -31.70 -7.10
CA GLN A 22 9.18 -30.74 -7.63
C GLN A 22 7.84 -31.38 -8.07
N ASN A 23 7.83 -32.68 -8.38
CA ASN A 23 6.64 -33.42 -8.77
C ASN A 23 5.92 -34.02 -7.54
N GLY A 24 6.47 -33.86 -6.35
CA GLY A 24 5.96 -34.46 -5.12
C GLY A 24 6.43 -35.89 -4.87
N GLU A 25 7.37 -36.41 -5.67
CA GLU A 25 7.90 -37.76 -5.52
C GLU A 25 8.94 -37.80 -4.39
N ARG A 26 8.89 -38.88 -3.59
CA ARG A 26 9.85 -39.12 -2.51
C ARG A 26 11.08 -39.83 -3.05
N ILE A 27 12.20 -39.12 -3.07
CA ILE A 27 13.49 -39.65 -3.47
C ILE A 27 14.26 -40.09 -2.20
N PRO A 28 14.60 -41.38 -2.06
CA PRO A 28 15.47 -41.83 -0.99
C PRO A 28 16.82 -41.12 -1.01
N ARG A 29 17.33 -40.72 0.16
CA ARG A 29 18.57 -39.94 0.30
C ARG A 29 19.75 -40.49 -0.51
N LYS A 30 19.90 -41.80 -0.62
CA LYS A 30 20.99 -42.47 -1.35
C LYS A 30 21.06 -42.11 -2.84
N TYR A 31 19.98 -41.59 -3.42
CA TYR A 31 19.90 -41.17 -4.82
C TYR A 31 19.97 -39.65 -5.00
N VAL A 32 20.16 -38.89 -3.93
CA VAL A 32 20.25 -37.42 -3.96
C VAL A 32 21.70 -37.01 -3.72
N SER A 33 22.21 -36.04 -4.48
CA SER A 33 23.56 -35.55 -4.29
C SER A 33 23.72 -34.83 -2.94
N ASP A 34 24.92 -34.89 -2.34
CA ASP A 34 25.21 -34.16 -1.10
C ASP A 34 25.00 -32.65 -1.27
N TYR A 35 25.25 -32.11 -2.47
CA TYR A 35 24.97 -30.71 -2.79
C TYR A 35 23.47 -30.39 -2.73
N ASP A 36 22.62 -31.23 -3.35
CA ASP A 36 21.16 -30.99 -3.36
C ASP A 36 20.56 -31.10 -1.95
N ILE A 37 21.07 -32.03 -1.13
CA ILE A 37 20.70 -32.15 0.28
C ILE A 37 21.09 -30.86 1.03
N GLU A 38 22.34 -30.43 0.93
CA GLU A 38 22.80 -29.21 1.62
C GLU A 38 22.08 -27.95 1.12
N ARG A 39 21.82 -27.85 -0.19
CA ARG A 39 21.02 -26.76 -0.78
C ARG A 39 19.63 -26.71 -0.16
N GLN A 40 18.93 -27.83 -0.12
CA GLN A 40 17.59 -27.92 0.47
C GLN A 40 17.62 -27.49 1.93
N MET A 41 18.55 -28.04 2.71
CA MET A 41 18.64 -27.77 4.14
C MET A 41 19.00 -26.31 4.46
N GLU A 42 19.88 -25.70 3.67
CA GLU A 42 20.23 -24.28 3.83
C GLU A 42 19.04 -23.38 3.51
N LEU A 43 18.32 -23.67 2.42
CA LEU A 43 17.10 -22.92 2.07
C LEU A 43 16.01 -23.07 3.15
N GLU A 44 15.78 -24.28 3.66
CA GLU A 44 14.83 -24.52 4.75
C GLU A 44 15.22 -23.78 6.03
N SER A 45 16.51 -23.76 6.37
CA SER A 45 17.03 -23.00 7.51
C SER A 45 16.76 -21.50 7.34
N ASN A 46 17.06 -20.96 6.16
CA ASN A 46 16.81 -19.55 5.85
C ASN A 46 15.31 -19.23 5.92
N VAL A 47 14.46 -20.03 5.30
CA VAL A 47 12.99 -19.84 5.36
C VAL A 47 12.50 -19.83 6.80
N LYS A 48 12.99 -20.74 7.65
CA LYS A 48 12.64 -20.78 9.06
C LYS A 48 13.04 -19.49 9.79
N GLU A 49 14.27 -19.02 9.59
CA GLU A 49 14.75 -17.77 10.19
C GLU A 49 13.94 -16.56 9.72
N TRP A 50 13.63 -16.50 8.42
CA TRP A 50 12.79 -15.45 7.84
C TRP A 50 11.36 -15.43 8.39
N LEU A 51 10.76 -16.60 8.62
CA LEU A 51 9.45 -16.71 9.27
C LEU A 51 9.49 -16.22 10.72
N ALA A 52 10.56 -16.52 11.45
CA ALA A 52 10.73 -16.03 12.82
C ALA A 52 10.88 -14.49 12.87
N GLU A 53 11.66 -13.90 11.96
CA GLU A 53 11.76 -12.44 11.87
C GLU A 53 10.45 -11.79 11.40
N ARG A 54 9.71 -12.45 10.50
CA ARG A 54 8.37 -12.02 10.09
C ARG A 54 7.42 -11.93 11.28
N GLU A 55 7.39 -12.96 12.13
CA GLU A 55 6.59 -12.97 13.36
C GLU A 55 7.00 -11.84 14.31
N ARG A 56 8.29 -11.56 14.46
CA ARG A 56 8.77 -10.41 15.27
C ARG A 56 8.27 -9.07 14.71
N LEU A 57 8.27 -8.90 13.39
CA LEU A 57 7.76 -7.69 12.75
C LEU A 57 6.25 -7.52 12.92
N GLU A 58 5.49 -8.61 12.87
CA GLU A 58 4.04 -8.60 13.10
C GLU A 58 3.72 -8.19 14.55
N ASN A 59 4.43 -8.76 15.52
CA ASN A 59 4.33 -8.38 16.93
C ASN A 59 4.74 -6.90 17.17
N LEU A 60 5.79 -6.43 16.50
CA LEU A 60 6.23 -5.04 16.56
C LEU A 60 5.16 -4.09 16.02
N ALA A 61 4.55 -4.44 14.88
CA ALA A 61 3.48 -3.65 14.27
C ALA A 61 2.26 -3.56 15.21
N GLU A 62 1.83 -4.68 15.78
CA GLU A 62 0.73 -4.71 16.74
C GLU A 62 1.02 -3.83 17.96
N LYS A 63 2.18 -4.00 18.60
CA LYS A 63 2.60 -3.20 19.76
C LYS A 63 2.62 -1.70 19.45
N THR A 64 3.07 -1.34 18.25
CA THR A 64 3.12 0.07 17.80
C THR A 64 1.71 0.64 17.65
N VAL A 65 0.79 -0.11 17.04
CA VAL A 65 -0.62 0.30 16.91
C VAL A 65 -1.29 0.45 18.28
N GLN A 66 -1.02 -0.47 19.23
CA GLN A 66 -1.55 -0.35 20.59
C GLN A 66 -1.01 0.88 21.32
N SER A 67 0.28 1.19 21.14
CA SER A 67 0.89 2.39 21.71
C SER A 67 0.26 3.68 21.15
N ALA A 68 -0.01 3.71 19.85
CA ALA A 68 -0.76 4.77 19.18
C ALA A 68 -2.16 4.95 19.79
N LYS A 69 -2.95 3.88 19.88
CA LYS A 69 -4.30 3.90 20.48
C LYS A 69 -4.29 4.40 21.94
N TYR A 70 -3.31 3.98 22.72
CA TYR A 70 -3.14 4.42 24.09
C TYR A 70 -2.91 5.93 24.18
N LEU A 71 -2.01 6.47 23.36
CA LEU A 71 -1.70 7.91 23.33
C LEU A 71 -2.90 8.75 22.85
N GLU A 72 -3.65 8.24 21.87
CA GLU A 72 -4.89 8.87 21.41
C GLU A 72 -5.93 8.95 22.55
N ALA A 73 -6.13 7.85 23.27
CA ALA A 73 -7.05 7.80 24.41
C ALA A 73 -6.67 8.81 25.50
N LEU A 74 -5.37 9.01 25.74
CA LEU A 74 -4.89 10.03 26.69
C LEU A 74 -5.16 11.46 26.24
N ARG A 75 -5.19 11.75 24.93
CA ARG A 75 -5.53 13.10 24.43
C ARG A 75 -7.01 13.46 24.67
N GLY A 76 -7.87 12.47 24.92
CA GLY A 76 -9.31 12.67 25.07
C GLY A 76 -10.05 13.02 23.76
N THR A 77 -9.33 13.13 22.65
CA THR A 77 -9.89 13.22 21.31
C THR A 77 -10.01 11.80 20.76
N GLY A 78 -11.22 11.33 20.46
CA GLY A 78 -11.40 10.04 19.79
C GLY A 78 -10.58 9.95 18.50
N MET A 79 -10.28 8.73 18.06
CA MET A 79 -9.52 8.45 16.83
C MET A 79 -10.07 9.32 15.69
N ALA A 80 -9.21 10.08 14.99
CA ALA A 80 -9.66 10.95 13.91
C ALA A 80 -10.58 10.20 12.93
N GLU A 81 -11.61 10.87 12.40
CA GLU A 81 -12.79 10.30 11.69
C GLU A 81 -12.53 9.22 10.62
N ARG A 82 -11.29 9.04 10.17
CA ARG A 82 -10.90 8.10 9.11
C ARG A 82 -9.83 7.08 9.53
N GLY A 83 -9.60 6.92 10.82
CA GLY A 83 -8.61 6.01 11.38
C GLY A 83 -7.16 6.44 11.12
N ASN A 84 -6.95 7.72 10.81
CA ASN A 84 -5.63 8.31 10.69
C ASN A 84 -5.16 8.81 12.05
N MET A 85 -3.87 8.69 12.33
CA MET A 85 -3.28 9.17 13.57
C MET A 85 -1.89 9.70 13.30
N GLN A 86 -1.56 10.83 13.92
CA GLN A 86 -0.23 11.41 13.88
C GLN A 86 0.15 11.85 15.29
N ILE A 87 1.24 11.30 15.80
CA ILE A 87 1.77 11.62 17.12
C ILE A 87 3.22 12.05 16.95
N THR A 88 3.50 13.29 17.34
CA THR A 88 4.85 13.85 17.34
C THR A 88 5.34 13.95 18.78
N SER A 89 6.61 13.63 19.02
CA SER A 89 7.26 13.78 20.32
C SER A 89 7.35 15.25 20.74
N LEU A 90 7.54 15.49 22.04
CA LEU A 90 7.65 16.84 22.61
C LEU A 90 8.83 17.64 22.03
N ASP A 91 9.96 16.98 21.75
CA ASP A 91 11.13 17.56 21.10
C ASP A 91 10.91 17.85 19.60
N GLY A 92 9.80 17.36 19.01
CA GLY A 92 9.49 17.51 17.60
C GLY A 92 10.38 16.67 16.66
N LEU A 93 11.18 15.74 17.16
CA LEU A 93 12.18 15.01 16.36
C LEU A 93 11.77 13.58 15.98
N LYS A 94 10.69 13.06 16.57
CA LYS A 94 10.17 11.70 16.35
C LYS A 94 8.68 11.78 16.04
N GLN A 95 8.22 10.95 15.13
CA GLN A 95 6.83 10.95 14.72
C GLN A 95 6.35 9.53 14.41
N MET A 96 5.15 9.22 14.88
CA MET A 96 4.43 8.00 14.56
C MET A 96 3.19 8.36 13.76
N GLU A 97 2.99 7.67 12.64
CA GLU A 97 1.86 7.89 11.74
C GLU A 97 1.14 6.58 11.42
N ILE A 98 -0.18 6.58 11.54
CA ILE A 98 -1.06 5.56 10.97
C ILE A 98 -1.92 6.26 9.93
N VAL A 99 -1.79 5.86 8.67
CA VAL A 99 -2.53 6.49 7.56
C VAL A 99 -3.28 5.41 6.79
N THR A 100 -4.60 5.51 6.79
CA THR A 100 -5.47 4.68 5.97
C THR A 100 -5.75 5.40 4.65
N ALA A 101 -5.30 4.80 3.54
CA ALA A 101 -5.68 5.28 2.22
C ALA A 101 -7.14 4.91 1.94
N TRP A 102 -7.94 5.85 1.44
CA TRP A 102 -9.33 5.61 1.06
C TRP A 102 -9.48 5.83 -0.44
N ARG A 103 -10.21 4.93 -1.10
CA ARG A 103 -10.55 5.05 -2.53
C ARG A 103 -12.06 5.20 -2.68
N ILE A 104 -12.49 5.92 -3.70
CA ILE A 104 -13.90 6.01 -4.05
C ILE A 104 -14.16 4.94 -5.11
N GLU A 105 -15.08 4.04 -4.81
CA GLU A 105 -15.70 3.18 -5.81
C GLU A 105 -17.11 3.70 -6.11
N LEU A 106 -17.55 3.40 -7.32
CA LEU A 106 -18.87 3.75 -7.80
C LEU A 106 -19.65 2.47 -8.02
N ASP A 107 -20.91 2.47 -7.59
CA ASP A 107 -21.86 1.47 -8.02
C ASP A 107 -22.49 1.85 -9.37
N ASP A 108 -23.38 0.98 -9.86
CA ASP A 108 -24.01 1.10 -11.18
C ASP A 108 -24.73 2.43 -11.40
N ARG A 109 -25.21 3.08 -10.33
CA ARG A 109 -25.89 4.39 -10.38
C ARG A 109 -24.98 5.50 -10.87
N ALA A 110 -23.66 5.33 -10.80
CA ALA A 110 -22.74 6.30 -11.34
C ALA A 110 -22.68 6.29 -12.87
N THR A 111 -22.96 5.14 -13.48
CA THR A 111 -23.15 5.04 -14.93
C THR A 111 -24.38 5.85 -15.33
N GLU A 112 -25.48 5.73 -14.59
CA GLU A 112 -26.69 6.54 -14.78
C GLU A 112 -26.40 8.04 -14.60
N ALA A 113 -25.66 8.42 -13.55
CA ALA A 113 -25.24 9.80 -13.34
C ALA A 113 -24.38 10.34 -14.50
N LYS A 114 -23.44 9.53 -15.02
CA LYS A 114 -22.66 9.87 -16.21
C LYS A 114 -23.56 10.14 -17.41
N HIS A 115 -24.55 9.27 -17.65
CA HIS A 115 -25.49 9.46 -18.75
C HIS A 115 -26.29 10.76 -18.59
N ALA A 116 -26.82 11.04 -17.40
CA ALA A 116 -27.53 12.28 -17.10
C ALA A 116 -26.65 13.53 -17.32
N MET A 117 -25.39 13.49 -16.87
CA MET A 117 -24.42 14.58 -17.07
C MET A 117 -24.07 14.80 -18.54
N VAL A 118 -23.89 13.73 -19.32
CA VAL A 118 -23.64 13.81 -20.77
C VAL A 118 -24.85 14.37 -21.50
N GLU A 119 -26.06 13.94 -21.14
CA GLU A 119 -27.29 14.45 -21.75
C GLU A 119 -27.49 15.94 -21.45
N TYR A 120 -27.23 16.36 -20.21
CA TYR A 120 -27.20 17.79 -19.87
C TYR A 120 -26.16 18.55 -20.69
N ALA A 121 -24.92 18.06 -20.79
CA ALA A 121 -23.87 18.71 -21.56
C ALA A 121 -24.21 18.81 -23.06
N LYS A 122 -25.03 17.90 -23.59
CA LYS A 122 -25.52 17.95 -24.98
C LYS A 122 -26.65 18.95 -25.17
N LYS A 123 -27.69 18.89 -24.32
CA LYS A 123 -28.96 19.63 -24.44
C LYS A 123 -28.93 20.98 -23.74
N GLY A 124 -28.49 21.04 -22.49
CA GLY A 124 -28.50 22.25 -21.66
C GLY A 124 -27.50 23.33 -22.09
N LEU A 125 -26.56 23.01 -22.98
CA LEU A 125 -25.64 23.97 -23.60
C LEU A 125 -26.06 24.41 -25.01
N GLU A 126 -27.24 24.01 -25.51
CA GLU A 126 -27.75 24.52 -26.81
C GLU A 126 -27.99 26.04 -26.77
N GLU A 127 -28.27 26.60 -25.58
CA GLU A 127 -28.45 28.04 -25.37
C GLU A 127 -27.11 28.80 -25.21
N VAL A 128 -26.00 28.10 -25.05
CA VAL A 128 -24.68 28.70 -24.80
C VAL A 128 -24.00 29.01 -26.14
N LYS A 129 -23.73 30.29 -26.39
CA LYS A 129 -23.14 30.81 -27.63
C LYS A 129 -21.69 30.37 -27.90
N ASP A 130 -21.03 29.72 -26.94
CA ASP A 130 -19.64 29.22 -27.07
C ASP A 130 -19.60 27.69 -27.25
N PRO A 131 -19.35 27.19 -28.48
CA PRO A 131 -19.21 25.77 -28.75
C PRO A 131 -18.04 25.10 -28.01
N SER A 132 -17.01 25.86 -27.61
CA SER A 132 -15.82 25.34 -26.91
C SER A 132 -16.15 24.91 -25.48
N ALA A 133 -17.07 25.63 -24.82
CA ALA A 133 -17.52 25.30 -23.47
C ALA A 133 -18.19 23.90 -23.40
N LYS A 134 -18.98 23.56 -24.41
CA LYS A 134 -19.63 22.25 -24.54
C LYS A 134 -18.61 21.12 -24.69
N GLN A 135 -17.64 21.28 -25.59
CA GLN A 135 -16.58 20.27 -25.78
C GLN A 135 -15.73 20.11 -24.53
N THR A 136 -15.43 21.21 -23.84
CA THR A 136 -14.68 21.21 -22.59
C THR A 136 -15.41 20.44 -21.50
N LEU A 137 -16.71 20.69 -21.29
CA LEU A 137 -17.50 19.96 -20.28
C LEU A 137 -17.57 18.47 -20.59
N LEU A 138 -17.82 18.09 -21.85
CA LEU A 138 -17.84 16.69 -22.28
C LEU A 138 -16.48 16.01 -22.08
N ALA A 139 -15.37 16.70 -22.36
CA ALA A 139 -14.03 16.19 -22.12
C ALA A 139 -13.78 15.98 -20.62
N ILE A 140 -14.20 16.92 -19.75
CA ILE A 140 -14.08 16.78 -18.30
C ILE A 140 -14.91 15.60 -17.79
N ILE A 141 -16.16 15.44 -18.26
CA ILE A 141 -17.00 14.30 -17.88
C ILE A 141 -16.30 13.00 -18.30
N LYS A 142 -15.86 12.89 -19.56
CA LYS A 142 -15.14 11.71 -20.05
C LYS A 142 -13.91 11.40 -19.21
N ASP A 143 -13.10 12.41 -18.92
CA ASP A 143 -11.87 12.26 -18.12
C ASP A 143 -12.21 11.81 -16.69
N THR A 144 -13.23 12.40 -16.08
CA THR A 144 -13.69 12.04 -14.73
C THR A 144 -14.11 10.59 -14.62
N PHE A 145 -14.83 10.06 -15.62
CA PHE A 145 -15.30 8.67 -15.66
C PHE A 145 -14.32 7.69 -16.31
N THR A 146 -13.10 8.12 -16.63
CA THR A 146 -12.06 7.20 -17.13
C THR A 146 -11.42 6.48 -15.94
N PRO A 147 -11.53 5.14 -15.85
CA PRO A 147 -10.96 4.39 -14.73
C PRO A 147 -9.43 4.46 -14.77
N THR A 148 -8.83 4.54 -13.60
CA THR A 148 -7.38 4.39 -13.40
C THR A 148 -6.95 2.94 -13.68
N ARG A 149 -5.64 2.69 -13.74
CA ARG A 149 -5.08 1.33 -13.90
C ARG A 149 -5.60 0.32 -12.86
N SER A 150 -6.02 0.80 -11.68
CA SER A 150 -6.60 0.00 -10.61
C SER A 150 -8.14 -0.13 -10.67
N GLY A 151 -8.78 0.35 -11.74
CA GLY A 151 -10.24 0.30 -11.92
C GLY A 151 -11.02 1.38 -11.16
N CYS A 152 -10.37 2.22 -10.36
CA CYS A 152 -11.02 3.28 -9.57
C CYS A 152 -11.09 4.60 -10.34
N LEU A 153 -12.05 5.48 -10.00
CA LEU A 153 -12.03 6.85 -10.51
C LEU A 153 -10.96 7.72 -9.83
N ARG A 154 -10.57 8.78 -10.54
CA ARG A 154 -9.72 9.83 -9.98
C ARG A 154 -10.55 10.72 -9.06
N ASN A 155 -10.44 10.55 -7.74
CA ASN A 155 -11.13 11.35 -6.73
C ASN A 155 -11.05 12.87 -7.01
N ALA A 156 -9.86 13.36 -7.38
CA ALA A 156 -9.67 14.78 -7.67
C ALA A 156 -10.53 15.28 -8.85
N MET A 157 -10.72 14.45 -9.89
CA MET A 157 -11.55 14.80 -11.05
C MET A 157 -13.04 14.77 -10.71
N VAL A 158 -13.46 13.78 -9.92
CA VAL A 158 -14.86 13.70 -9.42
C VAL A 158 -15.20 14.91 -8.57
N VAL A 159 -14.32 15.27 -7.62
CA VAL A 159 -14.49 16.47 -6.78
C VAL A 159 -14.51 17.74 -7.64
N ARG A 160 -13.60 17.85 -8.62
CA ARG A 160 -13.59 18.98 -9.56
C ARG A 160 -14.89 19.08 -10.34
N LEU A 161 -15.43 17.96 -10.82
CA LEU A 161 -16.70 17.92 -11.56
C LEU A 161 -17.88 18.38 -10.69
N LEU A 162 -17.92 17.92 -9.44
CA LEU A 162 -18.97 18.28 -8.47
C LEU A 162 -18.90 19.74 -7.99
N ASN A 163 -17.74 20.38 -8.13
CA ASN A 163 -17.51 21.77 -7.72
C ASN A 163 -17.84 22.81 -8.81
N TYR A 164 -18.21 22.40 -10.03
CA TYR A 164 -18.67 23.36 -11.03
C TYR A 164 -20.00 24.00 -10.61
N ASN A 165 -20.04 25.33 -10.60
CA ASN A 165 -21.19 26.12 -10.16
C ASN A 165 -22.29 26.22 -11.25
N ILE A 166 -22.86 25.09 -11.63
CA ILE A 166 -23.94 25.00 -12.62
C ILE A 166 -25.27 24.87 -11.88
N LYS A 167 -26.16 25.86 -12.03
CA LYS A 167 -27.44 25.95 -11.28
C LYS A 167 -28.60 25.17 -11.90
N ALA A 168 -28.41 24.60 -13.10
CA ALA A 168 -29.47 23.86 -13.79
C ALA A 168 -29.93 22.65 -12.96
N LYS A 169 -31.25 22.41 -12.92
CA LYS A 169 -31.84 21.38 -12.08
C LYS A 169 -31.35 19.99 -12.49
N GLU A 170 -31.31 19.71 -13.78
CA GLU A 170 -30.85 18.43 -14.35
C GLU A 170 -29.39 18.13 -13.98
N TRP A 171 -28.55 19.16 -13.92
CA TRP A 171 -27.16 19.02 -13.49
C TRP A 171 -27.05 18.73 -12.00
N GLN A 172 -27.80 19.45 -11.17
CA GLN A 172 -27.82 19.23 -9.72
C GLN A 172 -28.34 17.83 -9.37
N ASP A 173 -29.38 17.37 -10.06
CA ASP A 173 -29.93 16.02 -9.91
C ASP A 173 -28.89 14.96 -10.30
N ALA A 174 -28.17 15.16 -11.41
CA ALA A 174 -27.09 14.27 -11.83
C ALA A 174 -25.90 14.27 -10.84
N CYS A 175 -25.54 15.44 -10.29
CA CYS A 175 -24.53 15.54 -9.22
C CYS A 175 -24.98 14.86 -7.93
N ALA A 176 -26.25 14.97 -7.55
CA ALA A 176 -26.81 14.29 -6.39
C ALA A 176 -26.79 12.76 -6.60
N LEU A 177 -27.17 12.29 -7.78
CA LEU A 177 -27.10 10.88 -8.15
C LEU A 177 -25.66 10.36 -8.08
N LEU A 178 -24.70 11.10 -8.65
CA LEU A 178 -23.28 10.76 -8.56
C LEU A 178 -22.80 10.70 -7.11
N ARG A 179 -23.20 11.66 -6.25
CA ARG A 179 -22.87 11.62 -4.82
C ARG A 179 -23.46 10.40 -4.11
N SER A 180 -24.67 10.00 -4.46
CA SER A 180 -25.31 8.81 -3.89
C SER A 180 -24.66 7.49 -4.32
N ALA A 181 -24.02 7.47 -5.49
CA ALA A 181 -23.31 6.34 -6.06
C ALA A 181 -21.87 6.18 -5.54
N MET A 182 -21.32 7.22 -4.89
CA MET A 182 -19.96 7.20 -4.34
C MET A 182 -19.92 6.43 -3.01
N GLN A 183 -19.14 5.35 -3.00
CA GLN A 183 -18.82 4.61 -1.79
C GLN A 183 -17.35 4.78 -1.44
N SER A 184 -17.06 5.16 -0.20
CA SER A 184 -15.68 5.23 0.29
C SER A 184 -15.25 3.86 0.79
N ILE A 185 -14.29 3.25 0.09
CA ILE A 185 -13.74 1.95 0.47
C ILE A 185 -12.40 2.14 1.15
N ARG A 186 -12.25 1.44 2.27
CA ARG A 186 -11.01 1.39 3.03
C ARG A 186 -9.94 0.68 2.20
N GLY A 187 -8.88 1.40 1.86
CA GLY A 187 -7.70 0.87 1.19
C GLY A 187 -6.64 0.40 2.19
N LYS A 188 -5.38 0.35 1.73
CA LYS A 188 -4.24 -0.04 2.57
C LYS A 188 -4.04 0.95 3.71
N THR A 189 -3.77 0.40 4.89
CA THR A 189 -3.30 1.16 6.05
C THR A 189 -1.78 1.09 6.10
N TYR A 190 -1.14 2.23 6.28
CA TYR A 190 0.31 2.37 6.39
C TYR A 190 0.65 2.77 7.82
N LEU A 191 1.63 2.09 8.40
CA LEU A 191 2.25 2.43 9.68
C LEU A 191 3.66 2.99 9.40
N ARG A 192 3.99 4.13 10.00
CA ARG A 192 5.30 4.77 9.83
C ARG A 192 5.82 5.26 11.17
N ILE A 193 7.12 5.08 11.36
CA ILE A 193 7.89 5.76 12.40
C ILE A 193 8.94 6.60 11.67
N ASN A 194 8.89 7.91 11.88
CA ASN A 194 9.76 8.88 11.25
C ASN A 194 10.65 9.55 12.31
N VAL A 195 11.87 9.88 11.90
CA VAL A 195 12.85 10.62 12.70
C VAL A 195 13.47 11.72 11.87
N ARG A 196 13.91 12.80 12.52
CA ARG A 196 14.70 13.87 11.90
C ARG A 196 15.77 14.36 12.88
N LYS A 197 16.88 14.90 12.36
CA LYS A 197 18.01 15.34 13.20
C LYS A 197 17.73 16.68 13.88
N SER A 198 17.04 17.59 13.19
CA SER A 198 16.63 18.90 13.67
C SER A 198 15.20 19.25 13.23
N ILE A 199 14.61 20.29 13.82
CA ILE A 199 13.27 20.81 13.48
C ILE A 199 13.22 21.31 12.03
N ASN A 200 14.35 21.71 11.46
CA ASN A 200 14.46 22.20 10.10
C ASN A 200 14.74 21.08 9.07
N ASP A 201 15.01 19.85 9.52
CA ASP A 201 15.31 18.75 8.63
C ASP A 201 14.04 18.01 8.21
N ASP A 202 14.12 17.38 7.04
CA ASP A 202 13.06 16.50 6.52
C ASP A 202 12.91 15.24 7.37
N TRP A 203 11.67 14.74 7.44
CA TRP A 203 11.35 13.47 8.08
C TRP A 203 11.93 12.29 7.30
N GLN A 204 12.60 11.38 8.01
CA GLN A 204 13.13 10.12 7.47
C GLN A 204 12.41 8.94 8.13
N MET A 205 11.80 8.09 7.32
CA MET A 205 11.15 6.87 7.80
C MET A 205 12.19 5.83 8.22
N ILE A 206 12.02 5.24 9.39
CA ILE A 206 12.76 4.03 9.78
C ILE A 206 12.21 2.86 8.95
N ARG A 207 12.97 2.42 7.95
CA ARG A 207 12.59 1.31 7.06
C ARG A 207 13.01 -0.01 7.67
N LEU A 208 12.09 -0.97 7.63
CA LEU A 208 12.31 -2.37 8.02
C LEU A 208 12.27 -3.24 6.75
N ASP A 209 13.14 -2.92 5.79
CA ASP A 209 13.29 -3.64 4.52
C ASP A 209 14.63 -4.38 4.51
N MET A 210 14.62 -5.67 4.18
CA MET A 210 15.84 -6.47 4.10
C MET A 210 16.80 -5.95 3.02
N ASN A 211 16.27 -5.36 1.95
CA ASN A 211 17.09 -4.82 0.87
C ASN A 211 17.94 -3.63 1.31
N ASP A 212 17.43 -2.83 2.25
CA ASP A 212 18.16 -1.70 2.83
C ASP A 212 19.31 -2.18 3.75
N CYS A 213 19.29 -3.45 4.17
CA CYS A 213 20.28 -4.09 5.04
C CYS A 213 21.28 -4.99 4.29
N LEU A 214 21.22 -5.03 2.95
CA LEU A 214 22.10 -5.88 2.17
C LEU A 214 23.56 -5.44 2.33
N PRO A 215 24.49 -6.36 2.66
CA PRO A 215 25.91 -6.06 2.59
C PRO A 215 26.34 -5.85 1.13
N ASP A 216 27.43 -5.12 0.91
CA ASP A 216 28.00 -4.99 -0.43
C ASP A 216 28.46 -6.36 -0.94
N LEU A 217 27.75 -6.87 -1.95
CA LEU A 217 27.98 -8.18 -2.54
C LEU A 217 29.18 -8.18 -3.52
N HIS A 218 29.73 -7.01 -3.85
CA HIS A 218 30.79 -6.84 -4.83
C HIS A 218 32.16 -6.55 -4.22
N THR A 219 32.27 -6.47 -2.89
CA THR A 219 33.57 -6.40 -2.23
C THR A 219 34.17 -7.81 -2.21
N GLN A 220 34.87 -8.20 -3.28
CA GLN A 220 35.68 -9.42 -3.26
C GLN A 220 36.79 -9.22 -2.22
N GLU A 221 36.84 -10.11 -1.22
CA GLU A 221 37.97 -10.24 -0.30
C GLU A 221 39.24 -10.50 -1.13
N THR A 222 40.09 -9.48 -1.27
CA THR A 222 41.50 -9.61 -1.67
C THR A 222 42.32 -10.28 -0.57
#